data_AF-A0A843JTY7-F1
#
_entry.id   AF-A0A843JTY7-F1
#
_cell.length_a   1.000
_cell.length_b   1.000
_cell.length_c   1.000
_cell.angle_alpha   90.00
_cell.angle_beta   90.00
_cell.angle_gamma   90.00
#
_symmetry.space_group_name_H-M   'P 1'
#
loop_
_entity.id
_entity.type
_entity.pdbx_description
1 polymer ?
#
loop_
_entity_poly.entity_id
_entity_poly.type
_entity_poly.pdbx_seq_one_letter_code
_entity_poly.pdbx_strand_id
1 'polypeptide(L)' 'MEFYITQCIAGFIAFDEDLQIADYKLFTEDEVVSNLIKIEENEILDEEIELINGMNCIQRMRIRLL' A
#
# COMPACT_ATOMS: atom_id res chain seq x y z
N MET A 1 15.08 -5.69 6.43
CA MET A 1 13.85 -5.21 7.04
C MET A 1 12.79 -5.40 6.00
N GLU A 2 11.95 -6.39 6.24
CA GLU A 2 10.81 -6.72 5.40
C GLU A 2 9.62 -5.84 5.83
N PHE A 3 8.82 -5.45 4.86
CA PHE A 3 7.60 -4.70 5.08
C PHE A 3 6.43 -5.42 4.40
N TYR A 4 5.27 -5.38 5.05
CA TYR A 4 4.02 -5.95 4.55
C TYR A 4 3.06 -4.81 4.25
N ILE A 5 2.68 -4.66 2.98
CA ILE A 5 1.67 -3.68 2.58
C ILE A 5 0.32 -4.38 2.46
N THR A 6 -0.71 -3.74 3.00
CA THR A 6 -2.10 -4.11 2.78
C THR A 6 -2.92 -2.91 2.33
N GLN A 7 -3.96 -3.18 1.57
CA GLN A 7 -4.95 -2.18 1.17
C GLN A 7 -6.18 -2.25 2.07
N CYS A 8 -6.82 -1.11 2.30
CA CYS A 8 -8.10 -0.98 2.95
C CYS A 8 -8.94 0.09 2.25
N ILE A 9 -10.18 0.29 2.71
CA ILE A 9 -11.10 1.29 2.13
C ILE A 9 -10.51 2.70 2.13
N ALA A 10 -9.62 3.01 3.08
CA ALA A 10 -9.05 4.34 3.25
C ALA A 10 -7.71 4.54 2.53
N GLY A 11 -7.08 3.48 1.99
CA GLY A 11 -5.74 3.57 1.41
C GLY A 11 -4.86 2.36 1.69
N PHE A 12 -3.55 2.58 1.67
CA PHE A 12 -2.51 1.57 1.89
C PHE A 12 -1.86 1.74 3.25
N ILE A 13 -1.59 0.62 3.93
CA ILE A 13 -0.92 0.58 5.23
C ILE A 13 0.26 -0.38 5.12
N ALA A 14 1.42 0.06 5.59
CA ALA A 14 2.62 -0.75 5.69
C ALA A 14 2.87 -1.15 7.14
N PHE A 15 3.20 -2.42 7.34
CA PHE A 15 3.60 -2.99 8.61
C PHE A 15 5.05 -3.47 8.56
N ASP A 16 5.76 -3.36 9.68
CA ASP A 16 7.07 -3.98 9.86
C ASP A 16 6.97 -5.48 10.23
N GLU A 17 8.11 -6.11 10.49
CA GLU A 17 8.22 -7.52 10.85
C GLU A 17 7.52 -7.87 12.19
N ASP A 18 7.31 -6.89 13.07
CA ASP A 18 6.62 -7.03 14.36
C ASP A 18 5.12 -6.64 14.27
N LEU A 19 4.61 -6.49 13.04
CA LEU A 19 3.24 -6.07 12.73
C LEU A 19 2.88 -4.69 13.30
N GLN A 20 3.86 -3.83 13.54
CA GLN A 20 3.63 -2.44 13.87
C GLN A 20 3.46 -1.61 12.60
N ILE A 21 2.62 -0.57 12.65
CA ILE A 21 2.44 0.34 11.52
C ILE A 21 3.74 1.10 11.31
N ALA A 22 4.36 0.88 10.15
CA ALA A 22 5.57 1.57 9.74
C ALA A 22 5.25 2.88 9.01
N ASP A 23 4.29 2.85 8.09
CA ASP A 23 3.84 4.01 7.31
C ASP A 23 2.46 3.74 6.68
N TYR A 24 1.83 4.77 6.11
CA TYR A 24 0.55 4.65 5.42
C TYR A 24 0.36 5.76 4.37
N LYS A 25 -0.46 5.47 3.36
CA LYS A 25 -0.93 6.44 2.36
C LYS A 25 -2.44 6.35 2.25
N LEU A 26 -3.13 7.45 2.58
CA LEU A 26 -4.59 7.52 2.54
C LEU A 26 -5.05 8.13 1.23
N PHE A 27 -6.19 7.65 0.74
CA PHE A 27 -6.92 8.27 -0.36
C PHE A 27 -7.58 9.57 0.10
N THR A 28 -7.79 10.49 -0.83
CA THR A 28 -8.73 11.59 -0.60
C THR A 28 -10.16 11.08 -0.68
N GLU A 29 -11.11 11.70 0.04
CA GLU A 29 -12.51 11.23 0.10
C GLU A 29 -13.15 11.11 -1.30
N ASP A 30 -12.79 12.02 -2.21
CA ASP A 30 -13.31 12.08 -3.58
C ASP A 30 -12.78 10.95 -4.46
N GLU A 31 -11.65 10.34 -4.10
CA GLU A 31 -10.93 9.35 -4.90
C GLU A 31 -11.15 7.91 -4.42
N VAL A 32 -11.72 7.70 -3.23
CA VAL A 32 -11.91 6.37 -2.62
C VAL A 32 -12.57 5.39 -3.59
N VAL A 33 -13.71 5.75 -4.17
CA VAL A 33 -14.47 4.84 -5.05
C VAL A 33 -13.68 4.50 -6.32
N SER A 34 -13.08 5.50 -6.96
CA SER A 34 -12.28 5.28 -8.16
C SER A 34 -11.04 4.43 -7.89
N ASN A 35 -10.38 4.63 -6.76
CA ASN A 35 -9.17 3.91 -6.40
C ASN A 35 -9.47 2.44 -6.06
N LEU A 36 -10.60 2.16 -5.42
CA LEU A 36 -11.05 0.78 -5.20
C LEU A 36 -11.35 0.03 -6.51
N ILE A 37 -11.92 0.71 -7.51
CA ILE A 37 -12.16 0.10 -8.83
C ILE A 37 -10.83 -0.25 -9.51
N LYS A 38 -9.88 0.68 -9.53
CA LYS A 38 -8.53 0.46 -10.09
C LYS A 38 -7.81 -0.71 -9.43
N ILE A 39 -7.93 -0.83 -8.11
CA ILE A 39 -7.39 -1.96 -7.34
C ILE A 39 -7.98 -3.30 -7.80
N GLU A 40 -9.31 -3.38 -7.97
CA GLU A 40 -9.99 -4.59 -8.49
C GLU A 40 -9.52 -4.93 -9.91
N GLU A 41 -9.17 -3.92 -10.70
CA GLU A 41 -8.61 -4.06 -12.05
C GLU A 41 -7.11 -4.42 -12.05
N ASN A 42 -6.49 -4.62 -10.88
CA ASN A 42 -5.06 -4.88 -10.67
C ASN A 42 -4.14 -3.74 -11.17
N GLU A 43 -4.65 -2.51 -11.20
CA GLU A 43 -3.81 -1.34 -11.43
C GLU A 43 -2.98 -1.03 -10.18
N ILE A 44 -1.73 -0.64 -10.39
CA ILE A 44 -0.85 -0.15 -9.31
C ILE A 44 -1.11 1.34 -9.16
N LEU A 45 -1.49 1.76 -7.96
CA LEU A 45 -1.80 3.16 -7.66
C LEU A 45 -0.55 3.96 -7.30
N ASP A 46 -0.58 5.27 -7.55
CA ASP A 46 0.52 6.17 -7.22
C ASP A 46 0.79 6.18 -5.71
N GLU A 47 -0.25 6.11 -4.88
CA GLU A 47 -0.15 6.03 -3.41
C GLU A 47 0.61 4.77 -2.96
N GLU A 48 0.42 3.64 -3.64
CA GLU A 48 1.15 2.40 -3.36
C GLU A 48 2.64 2.56 -3.73
N ILE A 49 2.91 3.14 -4.90
CA ILE A 49 4.28 3.42 -5.38
C ILE A 49 4.99 4.39 -4.45
N GLU A 50 4.31 5.47 -4.03
CA GLU A 50 4.85 6.45 -3.09
C GLU A 50 5.17 5.82 -1.74
N LEU A 51 4.27 4.97 -1.22
CA LEU A 51 4.48 4.25 0.03
C LEU A 51 5.72 3.35 -0.09
N ILE A 52 5.81 2.54 -1.15
CA ILE A 52 6.98 1.67 -1.43
C ILE A 52 8.27 2.48 -1.52
N ASN A 53 8.25 3.59 -2.26
CA ASN A 53 9.42 4.44 -2.45
C ASN A 53 9.86 5.15 -1.17
N GLY A 54 8.91 5.50 -0.29
CA GLY A 54 9.19 6.03 1.04
C GLY A 54 9.89 5.02 1.95
N MET A 55 9.62 3.73 1.73
CA MET A 55 10.20 2.63 2.50
C MET A 55 11.52 2.08 1.95
N ASN A 56 12.13 2.72 0.94
CA ASN A 56 13.34 2.27 0.23
C ASN A 56 14.50 1.80 1.14
N CYS A 57 14.41 0.54 1.58
CA CYS A 57 15.50 -0.40 1.71
C CYS A 57 15.25 -1.48 0.65
N ILE A 58 16.18 -1.63 -0.28
CA ILE A 58 16.14 -2.60 -1.39
C ILE A 58 16.07 -4.03 -0.83
N GLN A 59 14.88 -4.57 -0.55
CA GLN A 59 14.67 -5.98 -0.23
C GLN A 59 13.36 -6.51 -0.83
N ARG A 60 13.38 -7.80 -1.14
CA ARG A 60 12.45 -8.50 -2.04
C ARG A 60 11.02 -8.53 -1.48
N MET A 61 10.21 -7.54 -1.83
CA MET A 61 8.78 -7.57 -1.51
C MET A 61 8.04 -8.66 -2.31
N ARG A 62 7.48 -9.65 -1.60
CA ARG A 62 6.43 -10.53 -2.11
C ARG A 62 5.08 -9.83 -1.97
N ILE A 63 4.70 -9.04 -2.97
CA ILE A 63 3.34 -8.51 -3.10
C ILE A 63 2.46 -9.61 -3.68
N ARG A 64 1.64 -10.24 -2.83
CA ARG A 64 0.29 -10.75 -3.15
C ARG A 64 -0.30 -11.40 -1.91
N LEU A 65 -1.30 -10.74 -1.33
CA LEU A 65 -2.39 -11.40 -0.61
C LEU A 65 -3.69 -10.73 -1.05
N LEU A 66 -4.06 -11.01 -2.30
CA LEU A 66 -5.36 -11.51 -2.75
C LEU A 66 -5.19 -12.08 -4.18
#